data_AF-A0A925NEN5-F1
#
_entry.id   AF-A0A925NEN5-F1
#
_cell.length_a   1.000
_cell.length_b   1.000
_cell.length_c   1.000
_cell.angle_alpha   90.00
_cell.angle_beta   90.00
_cell.angle_gamma   90.00
#
_symmetry.space_group_name_H-M   'P 1'
#
loop_
_entity.id
_entity.type
_entity.pdbx_description
1 polymer ?
#
loop_
_entity_poly.entity_id
_entity_poly.type
_entity_poly.pdbx_seq_one_letter_code
_entity_poly.pdbx_strand_id
1 'polypeptide(L)'
;MNLQDMKISTRLSLGFAAMGLLIALLGAVALNRISTISDEFAMVQDDRFPKIVLVNNIKGEVNEIARAVRNFFIMTEPADLKSQFDEVASSNVKINEAFDKLEKGITSEKGKAMLAEVVAARTSYRVQRDRVIELAQAGKLDEARPVLLKEMRPVQLVYMNKLDELIKLQEDLMLESGKAVAASASGSRTLVASLVALAFSLGALLAWGIIRSTTRPLNQAVDIARAVAEGDLSIEFKSDGKNETGLLLAALHDMKSRLAKIVGGVRENAEGVATASAQIAQGNNDLSSRTEEQASALEETAASMEQLSSTVKQNADNSRQANQLALGASSVAMKGGEVVGQVVDTMKGINEGSKKIADIIGVIDGIAFQTNILALNAAVEAARAGEQGRGFAVVASEVRSLAQRSAEAAKEIKSLISSSVERVERGSQLVDQAGMTMTEAVSAIRRVTDIMGESSAASTEQSAGIKQVGDAVSQM
;
A
#
# COMPACT_ATOMS: atom_id res chain seq x y z
N MET A 1 22.91 -3.27 37.68
CA MET A 1 21.89 -3.92 36.83
C MET A 1 20.69 -2.99 36.76
N ASN A 2 20.34 -2.49 35.57
CA ASN A 2 19.12 -1.69 35.42
C ASN A 2 17.91 -2.62 35.49
N LEU A 3 17.03 -2.43 36.48
CA LEU A 3 15.82 -3.24 36.65
C LEU A 3 14.97 -3.24 35.37
N GLN A 4 15.07 -2.18 34.55
CA GLN A 4 14.32 -2.01 33.31
C GLN A 4 14.71 -2.96 32.18
N ASP A 5 15.87 -3.62 32.23
CA ASP A 5 16.30 -4.57 31.18
C ASP A 5 16.03 -6.03 31.55
N MET A 6 15.60 -6.29 32.79
CA MET A 6 15.33 -7.65 33.25
C MET A 6 14.02 -8.17 32.66
N LYS A 7 13.95 -9.47 32.40
CA LYS A 7 12.70 -10.13 32.00
C LYS A 7 11.60 -9.93 33.04
N ILE A 8 10.35 -9.83 32.60
CA ILE A 8 9.19 -9.67 33.50
C ILE A 8 9.13 -10.81 34.52
N SER A 9 9.37 -12.04 34.06
CA SER A 9 9.40 -13.23 34.92
C SER A 9 10.47 -13.11 36.01
N THR A 10 11.68 -12.66 35.67
CA THR A 10 12.77 -12.49 36.64
C THR A 10 12.43 -11.44 37.70
N ARG A 11 11.79 -10.33 37.31
CA ARG A 11 11.37 -9.29 38.28
C ARG A 11 10.29 -9.81 39.22
N LEU A 12 9.29 -10.52 38.70
CA LEU A 12 8.24 -11.13 39.51
C LEU A 12 8.83 -12.15 40.48
N SER A 13 9.68 -13.06 40.00
CA SER A 13 10.34 -14.07 40.84
C SER A 13 11.18 -13.42 41.95
N LEU A 14 11.96 -12.37 41.65
CA LEU A 14 12.72 -11.65 42.67
C LEU A 14 11.81 -10.93 43.68
N GLY A 15 10.72 -10.31 43.23
CA GLY A 15 9.74 -9.67 44.10
C GLY A 15 9.08 -10.67 45.06
N PHE A 16 8.61 -11.81 44.55
CA PHE A 16 8.04 -12.88 45.37
C PHE A 16 9.06 -13.52 46.31
N ALA A 17 10.29 -13.76 45.85
CA ALA A 17 11.36 -14.30 46.69
C ALA A 17 11.72 -13.34 47.83
N ALA A 18 11.83 -12.04 47.56
CA ALA A 18 12.09 -11.03 48.57
C ALA A 18 10.96 -10.96 49.62
N MET A 19 9.69 -11.02 49.17
CA MET A 19 8.53 -11.07 50.06
C MET A 19 8.51 -12.35 50.91
N GLY A 20 8.79 -13.51 50.31
CA GLY A 20 8.87 -14.77 51.03
C GLY A 20 9.96 -14.77 52.10
N LEU A 21 11.13 -14.19 51.78
CA LEU A 21 12.25 -14.07 52.72
C LEU A 21 11.91 -13.10 53.86
N LEU A 22 11.24 -11.97 53.57
CA LEU A 22 10.73 -11.05 54.60
C LEU A 22 9.74 -11.73 55.55
N ILE A 23 8.80 -12.52 55.01
CA ILE A 23 7.83 -13.27 55.83
C ILE A 23 8.55 -14.31 56.70
N ALA A 24 9.52 -15.04 56.14
CA ALA A 24 10.30 -16.02 56.89
C ALA A 24 11.10 -15.37 58.03
N LEU A 25 11.74 -14.23 57.79
CA LEU A 25 12.46 -13.47 58.81
C LEU A 25 11.52 -12.94 59.90
N LEU A 26 10.37 -12.38 59.52
CA LEU A 26 9.33 -11.94 60.45
C LEU A 26 8.85 -13.09 61.34
N GLY A 27 8.59 -14.25 60.75
CA GLY A 27 8.20 -15.47 61.47
C GLY A 27 9.29 -15.92 62.45
N ALA A 28 10.56 -15.95 62.03
CA ALA A 28 11.68 -16.31 62.88
C ALA A 28 11.84 -15.36 64.08
N VAL A 29 11.73 -14.05 63.86
CA VAL A 29 11.78 -13.05 64.94
C VAL A 29 10.59 -13.22 65.90
N ALA A 30 9.37 -13.40 65.38
CA ALA A 30 8.18 -13.59 66.20
C ALA A 30 8.28 -14.86 67.08
N LEU A 31 8.71 -15.99 66.50
CA LEU A 31 8.92 -17.24 67.22
C LEU A 31 10.00 -17.11 68.29
N ASN A 32 11.12 -16.43 67.98
CA ASN A 32 12.18 -16.18 68.95
C ASN A 32 11.67 -15.35 70.15
N ARG A 33 10.90 -14.28 69.89
CA ARG A 33 10.33 -13.44 70.96
C ARG A 33 9.31 -14.18 71.82
N ILE A 34 8.47 -15.01 71.21
CA ILE A 34 7.52 -15.86 71.94
C ILE A 34 8.29 -16.84 72.85
N SER A 35 9.38 -17.44 72.37
CA SER A 35 10.23 -18.31 73.20
C SER A 35 10.81 -17.57 74.40
N THR A 36 11.37 -16.37 74.22
CA THR A 36 11.91 -15.58 75.33
C THR A 36 10.85 -15.25 76.38
N ILE A 37 9.66 -14.83 75.95
CA ILE A 37 8.55 -14.54 76.87
C ILE A 37 8.13 -15.81 77.63
N SER A 38 8.09 -16.96 76.93
CA SER A 38 7.78 -18.26 77.54
C SER A 38 8.80 -18.65 78.60
N ASP A 39 10.10 -18.45 78.33
CA ASP A 39 11.18 -18.77 79.28
C ASP A 39 11.16 -17.84 80.51
N GLU A 40 10.92 -16.54 80.30
CA GLU A 40 10.76 -15.57 81.40
C GLU A 40 9.52 -15.87 82.25
N PHE A 41 8.42 -16.29 81.63
CA PHE A 41 7.21 -16.68 82.34
C PHE A 41 7.39 -17.99 83.11
N ALA A 42 8.12 -18.97 82.55
CA ALA A 42 8.49 -20.21 83.24
C ALA A 42 9.30 -19.90 84.51
N MET A 43 10.18 -18.89 84.50
CA MET A 43 10.88 -18.45 85.72
C MET A 43 9.91 -17.95 86.81
N VAL A 44 8.84 -17.24 86.45
CA VAL A 44 7.81 -16.80 87.41
C VAL A 44 7.04 -18.00 87.97
N GLN A 45 6.60 -18.90 87.09
CA GLN A 45 5.72 -20.01 87.43
C GLN A 45 6.44 -21.17 88.14
N ASP A 46 7.62 -21.56 87.66
CA ASP A 46 8.32 -22.77 88.07
C ASP A 46 9.42 -22.49 89.12
N ASP A 47 9.90 -21.25 89.22
CA ASP A 47 10.94 -20.86 90.19
C ASP A 47 10.43 -19.92 91.29
N ARG A 48 9.84 -18.76 90.95
CA ARG A 48 9.47 -17.73 91.94
C ARG A 48 8.23 -18.11 92.77
N PHE A 49 7.13 -18.44 92.10
CA PHE A 49 5.86 -18.73 92.77
C PHE A 49 5.93 -19.92 93.75
N PRO A 50 6.55 -21.07 93.41
CA PRO A 50 6.63 -22.21 94.32
C PRO A 50 7.39 -21.90 95.61
N LYS A 51 8.40 -21.02 95.57
CA LYS A 51 9.15 -20.60 96.77
C LYS A 51 8.26 -19.83 97.74
N ILE A 52 7.43 -18.92 97.26
CA ILE A 52 6.45 -18.18 98.08
C ILE A 52 5.48 -19.18 98.74
N VAL A 53 4.98 -20.15 97.98
CA VAL A 53 4.08 -21.20 98.48
C VAL A 53 4.77 -22.04 99.55
N LEU A 54 6.02 -22.46 99.34
CA LEU A 54 6.78 -23.25 100.31
C LEU A 54 7.01 -22.50 101.62
N VAL A 55 7.38 -21.21 101.58
CA VAL A 55 7.59 -20.42 102.81
C VAL A 55 6.26 -20.17 103.53
N ASN A 56 5.16 -19.91 102.81
CA ASN A 56 3.83 -19.81 103.40
C ASN A 56 3.36 -21.13 104.04
N ASN A 57 3.65 -22.27 103.39
CA ASN A 57 3.36 -23.59 103.96
C ASN A 57 4.13 -23.81 105.26
N ILE A 58 5.42 -23.44 105.30
CA ILE A 58 6.21 -23.49 106.56
C ILE A 58 5.54 -22.61 107.62
N LYS A 59 5.19 -21.37 107.30
CA LYS A 59 4.52 -20.46 108.23
C LYS A 59 3.20 -21.04 108.77
N GLY A 60 2.42 -21.69 107.91
CA GLY A 60 1.19 -22.40 108.28
C GLY A 60 1.47 -23.53 109.27
N GLU A 61 2.39 -24.43 108.93
CA GLU A 61 2.73 -25.59 109.76
C GLU A 61 3.38 -25.19 111.11
N VAL A 62 4.11 -24.07 111.17
CA VAL A 62 4.63 -23.55 112.44
C VAL A 62 3.49 -23.03 113.33
N ASN A 63 2.44 -22.45 112.74
CA ASN A 63 1.24 -22.06 113.48
C ASN A 63 0.44 -23.28 113.97
N GLU A 64 0.36 -24.35 113.17
CA GLU A 64 -0.23 -25.63 113.60
C GLU A 64 0.52 -26.21 114.80
N ILE A 65 1.85 -26.30 114.73
CA ILE A 65 2.69 -26.72 115.86
C ILE A 65 2.42 -25.85 117.10
N ALA A 66 2.37 -24.52 116.94
CA ALA A 66 2.17 -23.63 118.07
C ALA A 66 0.77 -23.77 118.70
N ARG A 67 -0.25 -24.09 117.90
CA ARG A 67 -1.60 -24.42 118.39
C ARG A 67 -1.60 -25.76 119.11
N ALA A 68 -1.02 -26.81 118.52
CA ALA A 68 -0.93 -28.13 119.11
C ALA A 68 -0.19 -28.11 120.46
N VAL A 69 0.95 -27.39 120.54
CA VAL A 69 1.70 -27.23 121.78
C VAL A 69 0.92 -26.46 122.85
N ARG A 70 0.08 -25.48 122.47
CA ARG A 70 -0.82 -24.80 123.41
C ARG A 70 -1.97 -25.70 123.88
N ASN A 71 -2.47 -26.58 123.01
CA ASN A 71 -3.55 -27.50 123.34
C ASN A 71 -3.16 -28.52 124.42
N PHE A 72 -1.86 -28.81 124.61
CA PHE A 72 -1.39 -29.62 125.74
C PHE A 72 -1.84 -29.09 127.11
N PHE A 73 -2.12 -27.79 127.23
CA PHE A 73 -2.52 -27.15 128.49
C PHE A 73 -4.03 -27.05 128.69
N ILE A 74 -4.82 -27.52 127.72
CA ILE A 74 -6.28 -27.37 127.69
C ILE A 74 -6.96 -28.74 127.53
N MET A 75 -6.36 -29.65 126.77
CA MET A 75 -6.88 -31.00 126.55
C MET A 75 -6.69 -31.86 127.81
N THR A 76 -7.73 -32.56 128.22
CA THR A 76 -7.75 -33.41 129.41
C THR A 76 -7.72 -34.90 129.09
N GLU A 77 -8.17 -35.28 127.88
CA GLU A 77 -8.25 -36.67 127.45
C GLU A 77 -6.90 -37.17 126.87
N PRO A 78 -6.39 -38.35 127.28
CA PRO A 78 -5.11 -38.88 126.79
C PRO A 78 -5.05 -39.10 125.27
N ALA A 79 -6.17 -39.46 124.65
CA ALA A 79 -6.26 -39.65 123.21
C ALA A 79 -6.09 -38.33 122.44
N ASP A 80 -6.71 -37.25 122.92
CA ASP A 80 -6.62 -35.93 122.33
C ASP A 80 -5.21 -35.34 122.47
N LEU A 81 -4.58 -35.54 123.65
CA LEU A 81 -3.17 -35.16 123.88
C LEU A 81 -2.22 -35.89 122.94
N LYS A 82 -2.41 -37.21 122.74
CA LYS A 82 -1.61 -37.99 121.79
C LYS A 82 -1.74 -37.44 120.37
N SER A 83 -2.96 -37.14 119.93
CA SER A 83 -3.19 -36.54 118.60
C SER A 83 -2.46 -35.21 118.43
N GLN A 84 -2.33 -34.39 119.48
CA GLN A 84 -1.55 -33.14 119.41
C GLN A 84 -0.03 -33.40 119.24
N PHE A 85 0.52 -34.44 119.89
CA PHE A 85 1.92 -34.83 119.66
C PHE A 85 2.15 -35.34 118.24
N ASP A 86 1.22 -36.15 117.72
CA ASP A 86 1.27 -36.66 116.34
C ASP A 86 1.18 -35.51 115.32
N GLU A 87 0.33 -34.50 115.57
CA GLU A 87 0.24 -33.30 114.73
C GLU A 87 1.57 -32.54 114.69
N VAL A 88 2.23 -32.35 115.85
CA VAL A 88 3.55 -31.71 115.90
C VAL A 88 4.59 -32.51 115.10
N ALA A 89 4.58 -33.84 115.19
CA ALA A 89 5.48 -34.69 114.42
C ALA A 89 5.22 -34.57 112.92
N SER A 90 3.95 -34.64 112.50
CA SER A 90 3.51 -34.50 111.11
C SER A 90 3.91 -33.15 110.51
N SER A 91 3.60 -32.04 111.20
CA SER A 91 3.99 -30.69 110.77
C SER A 91 5.50 -30.53 110.66
N ASN A 92 6.28 -31.16 111.55
CA ASN A 92 7.74 -31.13 111.45
C ASN A 92 8.27 -31.80 110.17
N VAL A 93 7.68 -32.92 109.75
CA VAL A 93 8.04 -33.60 108.49
C VAL A 93 7.79 -32.67 107.31
N LYS A 94 6.59 -32.09 107.21
CA LYS A 94 6.23 -31.17 106.13
C LYS A 94 7.12 -29.93 106.10
N ILE A 95 7.46 -29.37 107.27
CA ILE A 95 8.39 -28.24 107.36
C ILE A 95 9.77 -28.65 106.86
N ASN A 96 10.31 -29.80 107.26
CA ASN A 96 11.60 -30.29 106.78
C ASN A 96 11.61 -30.44 105.25
N GLU A 97 10.59 -31.10 104.68
CA GLU A 97 10.48 -31.26 103.22
C GLU A 97 10.41 -29.92 102.48
N ALA A 98 9.72 -28.93 103.05
CA ALA A 98 9.64 -27.60 102.48
C ALA A 98 10.98 -26.85 102.55
N PHE A 99 11.72 -26.97 103.66
CA PHE A 99 13.08 -26.43 103.76
C PHE A 99 14.04 -27.10 102.78
N ASP A 100 14.00 -28.43 102.62
CA ASP A 100 14.86 -29.15 101.67
C ASP A 100 14.65 -28.65 100.23
N LYS A 101 13.40 -28.35 99.87
CA LYS A 101 13.05 -27.76 98.56
C LYS A 101 13.53 -26.31 98.46
N LEU A 102 13.38 -25.51 99.51
CA LEU A 102 13.84 -24.12 99.53
C LEU A 102 15.36 -23.99 99.48
N GLU A 103 16.11 -24.84 100.18
CA GLU A 103 17.57 -24.86 100.15
C GLU A 103 18.11 -25.15 98.75
N LYS A 104 17.45 -26.07 98.02
CA LYS A 104 17.80 -26.39 96.62
C LYS A 104 17.34 -25.30 95.65
N GLY A 105 16.20 -24.65 95.92
CA GLY A 105 15.60 -23.67 95.03
C GLY A 105 16.15 -22.24 95.18
N ILE A 106 16.54 -21.81 96.39
CA ILE A 106 17.01 -20.44 96.63
C ILE A 106 18.48 -20.31 96.23
N THR A 107 18.70 -19.69 95.07
CA THR A 107 20.03 -19.53 94.48
C THR A 107 20.65 -18.15 94.71
N SER A 108 19.86 -17.11 94.98
CA SER A 108 20.36 -15.75 95.18
C SER A 108 21.11 -15.60 96.50
N GLU A 109 22.22 -14.87 96.51
CA GLU A 109 23.03 -14.65 97.72
C GLU A 109 22.21 -14.03 98.86
N LYS A 110 21.41 -13.01 98.56
CA LYS A 110 20.47 -12.41 99.53
C LYS A 110 19.43 -13.42 100.03
N GLY A 111 18.91 -14.26 99.15
CA GLY A 111 17.94 -15.29 99.51
C GLY A 111 18.54 -16.36 100.42
N LYS A 112 19.76 -16.84 100.11
CA LYS A 112 20.49 -17.81 100.94
C LYS A 112 20.80 -17.24 102.33
N ALA A 113 21.24 -15.99 102.40
CA ALA A 113 21.48 -15.30 103.67
C ALA A 113 20.20 -15.22 104.52
N MET A 114 19.07 -14.79 103.93
CA MET A 114 17.79 -14.74 104.63
C MET A 114 17.28 -16.14 105.02
N LEU A 115 17.46 -17.16 104.18
CA LEU A 115 17.12 -18.53 104.51
C LEU A 115 17.95 -19.05 105.70
N ALA A 116 19.24 -18.72 105.76
CA ALA A 116 20.10 -19.07 106.89
C ALA A 116 19.64 -18.40 108.19
N GLU A 117 19.21 -17.13 108.15
CA GLU A 117 18.60 -16.45 109.29
C GLU A 117 17.30 -17.11 109.75
N VAL A 118 16.46 -17.54 108.79
CA VAL A 118 15.25 -18.32 109.06
C VAL A 118 15.59 -19.65 109.74
N VAL A 119 16.61 -20.37 109.27
CA VAL A 119 17.07 -21.64 109.85
C VAL A 119 17.64 -21.44 111.26
N ALA A 120 18.38 -20.36 111.50
CA ALA A 120 18.87 -20.00 112.83
C ALA A 120 17.70 -19.73 113.80
N ALA A 121 16.73 -18.89 113.40
CA ALA A 121 15.54 -18.60 114.19
C ALA A 121 14.69 -19.86 114.44
N ARG A 122 14.57 -20.74 113.43
CA ARG A 122 13.92 -22.05 113.55
C ARG A 122 14.61 -22.91 114.61
N THR A 123 15.93 -22.93 114.64
CA THR A 123 16.71 -23.73 115.60
C THR A 123 16.44 -23.24 117.03
N SER A 124 16.49 -21.93 117.27
CA SER A 124 16.15 -21.35 118.58
C SER A 124 14.71 -21.68 119.01
N TYR A 125 13.76 -21.63 118.07
CA TYR A 125 12.37 -22.04 118.33
C TYR A 125 12.24 -23.52 118.68
N ARG A 126 12.90 -24.42 117.93
CA ARG A 126 12.85 -25.87 118.16
C ARG A 126 13.36 -26.24 119.54
N VAL A 127 14.48 -25.67 119.99
CA VAL A 127 15.04 -25.93 121.33
C VAL A 127 14.01 -25.65 122.42
N GLN A 128 13.34 -24.50 122.37
CA GLN A 128 12.36 -24.13 123.39
C GLN A 128 11.05 -24.91 123.26
N ARG A 129 10.61 -25.19 122.02
CA ARG A 129 9.44 -26.02 121.76
C ARG A 129 9.62 -27.44 122.28
N ASP A 130 10.76 -28.06 121.97
CA ASP A 130 11.04 -29.44 122.35
C ASP A 130 11.11 -29.57 123.88
N ARG A 131 11.66 -28.56 124.57
CA ARG A 131 11.58 -28.47 126.04
C ARG A 131 10.15 -28.40 126.59
N VAL A 132 9.25 -27.65 125.93
CA VAL A 132 7.82 -27.62 126.31
C VAL A 132 7.16 -28.98 126.07
N ILE A 133 7.47 -29.64 124.95
CA ILE A 133 6.95 -30.98 124.60
C ILE A 133 7.41 -32.01 125.64
N GLU A 134 8.69 -32.02 126.01
CA GLU A 134 9.25 -32.94 127.02
C GLU A 134 8.60 -32.75 128.39
N LEU A 135 8.43 -31.50 128.84
CA LEU A 135 7.74 -31.21 130.11
C LEU A 135 6.26 -31.62 130.07
N ALA A 136 5.58 -31.42 128.94
CA ALA A 136 4.20 -31.86 128.75
C ALA A 136 4.08 -33.39 128.74
N GLN A 137 4.99 -34.11 128.08
CA GLN A 137 5.05 -35.58 128.10
C GLN A 137 5.32 -36.14 129.50
N ALA A 138 6.12 -35.44 130.30
CA ALA A 138 6.39 -35.78 131.69
C ALA A 138 5.24 -35.39 132.65
N GLY A 139 4.14 -34.82 132.15
CA GLY A 139 3.00 -34.37 132.96
C GLY A 139 3.23 -33.08 133.76
N LYS A 140 4.34 -32.37 133.52
CA LYS A 140 4.77 -31.18 134.28
C LYS A 140 4.27 -29.88 133.64
N LEU A 141 2.96 -29.75 133.48
CA LEU A 141 2.36 -28.61 132.77
C LEU A 141 2.60 -27.25 133.49
N ASP A 142 2.68 -27.23 134.82
CA ASP A 142 2.96 -25.98 135.55
C ASP A 142 4.39 -25.47 135.33
N GLU A 143 5.36 -26.38 135.18
CA GLU A 143 6.74 -26.05 134.79
C GLU A 143 6.84 -25.66 133.31
N ALA A 144 6.02 -26.27 132.44
CA ALA A 144 6.02 -26.00 130.99
C ALA A 144 5.41 -24.63 130.62
N ARG A 145 4.44 -24.13 131.41
CA ARG A 145 3.72 -22.87 131.15
C ARG A 145 4.64 -21.63 131.07
N PRO A 146 5.56 -21.37 132.01
CA PRO A 146 6.50 -20.25 131.89
C PRO A 146 7.45 -20.41 130.70
N VAL A 147 7.89 -21.64 130.38
CA VAL A 147 8.75 -21.91 129.20
C VAL A 147 7.99 -21.57 127.91
N LEU A 148 6.73 -22.00 127.77
CA LEU A 148 5.87 -21.66 126.63
C LEU A 148 5.74 -20.14 126.45
N LEU A 149 5.39 -19.41 127.51
CA LEU A 149 5.02 -18.00 127.43
C LEU A 149 6.22 -17.06 127.37
N LYS A 150 7.29 -17.33 128.13
CA LYS A 150 8.43 -16.43 128.29
C LYS A 150 9.64 -16.83 127.45
N GLU A 151 9.80 -18.11 127.12
CA GLU A 151 10.97 -18.59 126.37
C GLU A 151 10.62 -18.96 124.92
N MET A 152 9.61 -19.80 124.69
CA MET A 152 9.21 -20.28 123.36
C MET A 152 8.48 -19.23 122.53
N ARG A 153 7.49 -18.51 123.10
CA ARG A 153 6.68 -17.54 122.33
C ARG A 153 7.52 -16.39 121.73
N PRO A 154 8.49 -15.76 122.43
CA PRO A 154 9.32 -14.72 121.82
C PRO A 154 10.14 -15.24 120.64
N VAL A 155 10.79 -16.41 120.76
CA VAL A 155 11.57 -16.98 119.65
C VAL A 155 10.68 -17.46 118.50
N GLN A 156 9.44 -17.88 118.78
CA GLN A 156 8.43 -18.15 117.75
C GLN A 156 8.12 -16.89 116.92
N LEU A 157 7.90 -15.74 117.57
CA LEU A 157 7.63 -14.48 116.87
C LEU A 157 8.81 -14.05 116.01
N VAL A 158 10.05 -14.21 116.50
CA VAL A 158 11.26 -13.96 115.71
C VAL A 158 11.30 -14.87 114.47
N TYR A 159 11.00 -16.16 114.64
CA TYR A 159 10.96 -17.10 113.51
C TYR A 159 9.87 -16.73 112.49
N MET A 160 8.67 -16.35 112.94
CA MET A 160 7.59 -15.88 112.07
C MET A 160 7.96 -14.61 111.31
N ASN A 161 8.58 -13.63 111.98
CA ASN A 161 9.02 -12.40 111.34
C ASN A 161 10.08 -12.68 110.26
N LYS A 162 11.00 -13.63 110.51
CA LYS A 162 12.00 -14.03 109.51
C LYS A 162 11.38 -14.75 108.31
N LEU A 163 10.35 -15.57 108.53
CA LEU A 163 9.56 -16.14 107.44
C LEU A 163 8.86 -15.04 106.63
N ASP A 164 8.31 -14.02 107.28
CA ASP A 164 7.65 -12.88 106.60
C ASP A 164 8.63 -12.04 105.79
N GLU A 165 9.83 -11.77 106.30
CA GLU A 165 10.90 -11.11 105.55
C GLU A 165 11.29 -11.92 104.30
N LEU A 166 11.37 -13.25 104.41
CA LEU A 166 11.69 -14.11 103.27
C LEU A 166 10.53 -14.20 102.25
N ILE A 167 9.28 -14.28 102.71
CA ILE A 167 8.08 -14.22 101.83
C ILE A 167 8.12 -12.93 101.04
N LYS A 168 8.31 -11.79 101.73
CA LYS A 168 8.36 -10.47 101.08
C LYS A 168 9.46 -10.38 100.03
N LEU A 169 10.66 -10.91 100.31
CA LEU A 169 11.73 -10.96 99.31
C LEU A 169 11.30 -11.76 98.07
N GLN A 170 10.69 -12.94 98.24
CA GLN A 170 10.27 -13.76 97.11
C GLN A 170 9.09 -13.13 96.34
N GLU A 171 8.17 -12.45 97.02
CA GLU A 171 7.10 -11.66 96.40
C GLU A 171 7.66 -10.50 95.57
N ASP A 172 8.61 -9.73 96.12
CA ASP A 172 9.28 -8.64 95.41
C ASP A 172 9.99 -9.15 94.14
N LEU A 173 10.70 -10.29 94.25
CA LEU A 173 11.36 -10.93 93.11
C LEU A 173 10.36 -11.45 92.06
N MET A 174 9.22 -11.99 92.49
CA MET A 174 8.15 -12.44 91.58
C MET A 174 7.52 -11.25 90.84
N LEU A 175 7.24 -10.15 91.53
CA LEU A 175 6.71 -8.92 90.93
C LEU A 175 7.70 -8.29 89.94
N GLU A 176 9.00 -8.30 90.26
CA GLU A 176 10.05 -7.84 89.35
C GLU A 176 10.12 -8.69 88.09
N SER A 177 10.14 -10.03 88.22
CA SER A 177 10.10 -10.94 87.08
C SER A 177 8.81 -10.78 86.25
N GLY A 178 7.65 -10.59 86.90
CA GLY A 178 6.39 -10.32 86.21
C GLY A 178 6.38 -9.01 85.41
N LYS A 179 6.99 -7.94 85.96
CA LYS A 179 7.19 -6.68 85.21
C LYS A 179 8.12 -6.86 84.03
N ALA A 180 9.18 -7.65 84.16
CA ALA A 180 10.10 -7.97 83.07
C ALA A 180 9.37 -8.69 81.93
N VAL A 181 8.56 -9.72 82.24
CA VAL A 181 7.72 -10.42 81.25
C VAL A 181 6.78 -9.46 80.52
N ALA A 182 6.09 -8.59 81.26
CA ALA A 182 5.17 -7.62 80.67
C ALA A 182 5.88 -6.61 79.75
N ALA A 183 7.06 -6.13 80.15
CA ALA A 183 7.90 -5.25 79.34
C ALA A 183 8.41 -5.96 78.08
N SER A 184 8.88 -7.20 78.21
CA SER A 184 9.33 -8.06 77.12
C SER A 184 8.21 -8.33 76.10
N ALA A 185 7.00 -8.60 76.57
CA ALA A 185 5.81 -8.77 75.73
C ALA A 185 5.43 -7.49 74.97
N SER A 186 5.40 -6.34 75.65
CA SER A 186 5.10 -5.04 75.03
C SER A 186 6.15 -4.64 73.99
N GLY A 187 7.43 -4.79 74.33
CA GLY A 187 8.54 -4.54 73.42
C GLY A 187 8.51 -5.44 72.19
N SER A 188 8.22 -6.73 72.40
CA SER A 188 8.06 -7.71 71.32
C SER A 188 6.90 -7.36 70.39
N ARG A 189 5.74 -6.98 70.94
CA ARG A 189 4.57 -6.53 70.14
C ARG A 189 4.92 -5.31 69.29
N THR A 190 5.58 -4.32 69.87
CA THR A 190 5.96 -3.09 69.17
C THR A 190 6.95 -3.39 68.05
N LEU A 191 7.96 -4.22 68.31
CA LEU A 191 8.95 -4.64 67.31
C LEU A 191 8.30 -5.39 66.14
N VAL A 192 7.47 -6.40 66.43
CA VAL A 192 6.78 -7.19 65.40
C VAL A 192 5.84 -6.30 64.59
N ALA A 193 5.05 -5.44 65.22
CA ALA A 193 4.18 -4.50 64.50
C ALA A 193 4.97 -3.55 63.58
N SER A 194 6.11 -3.05 64.04
CA SER A 194 7.00 -2.18 63.25
C SER A 194 7.57 -2.91 62.03
N LEU A 195 8.01 -4.15 62.21
CA LEU A 195 8.54 -4.98 61.12
C LEU A 195 7.45 -5.35 60.10
N VAL A 196 6.22 -5.63 60.55
CA VAL A 196 5.08 -5.87 59.66
C VAL A 196 4.76 -4.63 58.83
N ALA A 197 4.70 -3.45 59.45
CA ALA A 197 4.45 -2.19 58.74
C ALA A 197 5.56 -1.89 57.71
N LEU A 198 6.82 -2.13 58.07
CA LEU A 198 7.96 -1.98 57.16
C LEU A 198 7.89 -2.98 55.99
N ALA A 199 7.62 -4.26 56.26
CA ALA A 199 7.49 -5.28 55.23
C ALA A 199 6.35 -4.97 54.26
N PHE A 200 5.20 -4.49 54.76
CA PHE A 200 4.09 -4.07 53.91
C PHE A 200 4.47 -2.87 53.03
N SER A 201 5.15 -1.88 53.60
CA SER A 201 5.60 -0.68 52.87
C SER A 201 6.60 -1.04 51.76
N LEU A 202 7.56 -1.91 52.05
CA LEU A 202 8.52 -2.41 51.06
C LEU A 202 7.82 -3.25 49.98
N GLY A 203 6.87 -4.10 50.36
CA GLY A 203 6.06 -4.87 49.43
C GLY A 203 5.25 -3.98 48.48
N ALA A 204 4.62 -2.92 49.00
CA ALA A 204 3.88 -1.95 48.20
C ALA A 204 4.80 -1.18 47.23
N LEU A 205 5.99 -0.76 47.65
CA LEU A 205 6.97 -0.10 46.80
C LEU A 205 7.47 -1.01 45.68
N LEU A 206 7.79 -2.27 45.99
CA LEU A 206 8.19 -3.26 44.99
C LEU A 206 7.06 -3.53 43.99
N ALA A 207 5.83 -3.73 44.47
CA ALA A 207 4.66 -3.94 43.62
C ALA A 207 4.43 -2.75 42.69
N TRP A 208 4.46 -1.52 43.23
CA TRP A 208 4.32 -0.31 42.44
C TRP A 208 5.39 -0.18 41.36
N GLY A 209 6.66 -0.47 41.69
CA GLY A 209 7.76 -0.49 40.73
C GLY A 209 7.55 -1.51 39.60
N ILE A 210 7.15 -2.74 39.94
CA ILE A 210 6.90 -3.81 38.97
C ILE A 210 5.73 -3.44 38.05
N ILE A 211 4.60 -3.02 38.61
CA ILE A 211 3.39 -2.59 37.87
C ILE A 211 3.75 -1.45 36.91
N ARG A 212 4.36 -0.38 37.42
CA ARG A 212 4.73 0.79 36.61
C ARG A 212 5.70 0.42 35.48
N SER A 213 6.65 -0.48 35.73
CA SER A 213 7.65 -0.92 34.75
C SER A 213 7.08 -1.85 33.67
N THR A 214 5.93 -2.48 33.92
CA THR A 214 5.30 -3.45 33.01
C THR A 214 4.13 -2.81 32.25
N THR A 215 3.21 -2.17 32.97
CA THR A 215 1.97 -1.63 32.39
C THR A 215 2.22 -0.44 31.47
N ARG A 216 3.21 0.42 31.76
CA ARG A 216 3.48 1.60 30.91
C ARG A 216 3.95 1.23 29.50
N PRO A 217 4.98 0.38 29.31
CA PRO A 217 5.37 -0.06 27.96
C PRO A 217 4.27 -0.83 27.22
N LEU A 218 3.44 -1.61 27.95
CA LEU A 218 2.31 -2.31 27.34
C LEU A 218 1.24 -1.34 26.83
N ASN A 219 0.88 -0.32 27.61
CA ASN A 219 -0.05 0.72 27.14
C ASN A 219 0.52 1.46 25.92
N GLN A 220 1.81 1.79 25.94
CA GLN A 220 2.48 2.40 24.79
C GLN A 220 2.40 1.51 23.54
N ALA A 221 2.61 0.20 23.68
CA ALA A 221 2.46 -0.75 22.58
C ALA A 221 1.02 -0.79 22.03
N VAL A 222 0.00 -0.68 22.89
CA VAL A 222 -1.40 -0.58 22.49
C VAL A 222 -1.67 0.71 21.72
N ASP A 223 -1.15 1.85 22.20
CA ASP A 223 -1.33 3.14 21.54
C ASP A 223 -0.66 3.15 20.15
N ILE A 224 0.54 2.58 20.02
CA ILE A 224 1.24 2.40 18.74
C ILE A 224 0.41 1.53 17.79
N ALA A 225 -0.10 0.40 18.28
CA ALA A 225 -0.91 -0.49 17.45
C ALA A 225 -2.20 0.18 16.96
N ARG A 226 -2.83 1.03 17.79
CA ARG A 226 -4.00 1.84 17.39
C ARG A 226 -3.65 2.87 16.32
N ALA A 227 -2.56 3.63 16.50
CA ALA A 227 -2.10 4.59 15.49
C ALA A 227 -1.84 3.91 14.14
N VAL A 228 -1.16 2.75 14.15
CA VAL A 228 -0.94 1.96 12.92
C VAL A 228 -2.26 1.47 12.32
N ALA A 229 -3.23 1.05 13.14
CA ALA A 229 -4.54 0.62 12.67
C ALA A 229 -5.37 1.77 12.06
N GLU A 230 -5.18 3.00 12.55
CA GLU A 230 -5.78 4.23 12.00
C GLU A 230 -5.02 4.76 10.76
N GLY A 231 -3.91 4.11 10.38
CA GLY A 231 -3.09 4.49 9.22
C GLY A 231 -2.02 5.54 9.51
N ASP A 232 -1.85 5.96 10.75
CA ASP A 232 -0.75 6.84 11.15
C ASP A 232 0.55 6.04 11.33
N LEU A 233 1.38 6.06 10.29
CA LEU A 233 2.70 5.45 10.27
C LEU A 233 3.83 6.46 10.57
N SER A 234 3.49 7.70 10.92
CA SER A 234 4.45 8.77 11.22
C SER A 234 4.94 8.76 12.67
N ILE A 235 4.26 8.01 13.54
CA ILE A 235 4.60 7.94 14.96
C ILE A 235 6.03 7.43 15.19
N GLU A 236 6.79 8.21 15.97
CA GLU A 236 8.10 7.84 16.47
C GLU A 236 8.01 7.35 17.92
N PHE A 237 8.68 6.24 18.20
CA PHE A 237 8.75 5.70 19.55
C PHE A 237 10.07 4.97 19.77
N LYS A 238 10.49 4.95 21.03
CA LYS A 238 11.69 4.27 21.52
C LYS A 238 11.43 2.77 21.66
N SER A 239 12.35 1.94 21.17
CA SER A 239 12.26 0.48 21.18
C SER A 239 13.52 -0.19 21.75
N ASP A 240 14.22 0.51 22.65
CA ASP A 240 15.58 0.23 23.12
C ASP A 240 15.65 -0.83 24.25
N GLY A 241 14.51 -1.36 24.69
CA GLY A 241 14.44 -2.33 25.78
C GLY A 241 14.84 -3.76 25.37
N LYS A 242 15.60 -4.44 26.24
CA LYS A 242 16.01 -5.85 26.03
C LYS A 242 15.07 -6.88 26.67
N ASN A 243 14.07 -6.42 27.42
CA ASN A 243 13.05 -7.26 28.04
C ASN A 243 11.91 -7.58 27.05
N GLU A 244 10.94 -8.38 27.47
CA GLU A 244 9.81 -8.81 26.63
C GLU A 244 9.01 -7.63 26.05
N THR A 245 8.78 -6.58 26.86
CA THR A 245 8.09 -5.36 26.38
C THR A 245 8.91 -4.59 25.36
N GLY A 246 10.23 -4.56 25.50
CA GLY A 246 11.12 -3.89 24.54
C GLY A 246 11.20 -4.66 23.22
N LEU A 247 11.23 -5.99 23.28
CA LEU A 247 11.11 -6.86 22.11
C LEU A 247 9.77 -6.66 21.39
N LEU A 248 8.66 -6.52 22.14
CA LEU A 248 7.35 -6.20 21.57
C LEU A 248 7.37 -4.84 20.86
N LEU A 249 7.93 -3.80 21.48
CA LEU A 249 8.06 -2.48 20.85
C LEU A 249 8.94 -2.53 19.60
N ALA A 250 10.05 -3.28 19.63
CA ALA A 250 10.91 -3.45 18.45
C ALA A 250 10.17 -4.15 17.30
N ALA A 251 9.38 -5.19 17.60
CA ALA A 251 8.55 -5.85 16.59
C ALA A 251 7.47 -4.92 16.00
N LEU A 252 6.84 -4.09 16.83
CA LEU A 252 5.90 -3.06 16.35
C LEU A 252 6.61 -2.01 15.47
N HIS A 253 7.85 -1.65 15.80
CA HIS A 253 8.64 -0.72 15.01
C HIS A 253 8.93 -1.29 13.61
N ASP A 254 9.35 -2.55 13.54
CA ASP A 254 9.58 -3.24 12.27
C ASP A 254 8.29 -3.38 11.45
N MET A 255 7.17 -3.71 12.09
CA MET A 255 5.86 -3.78 11.44
C MET A 255 5.46 -2.43 10.85
N LYS A 256 5.55 -1.34 11.63
CA LYS A 256 5.27 0.03 11.18
C LYS A 256 6.17 0.42 9.99
N SER A 257 7.46 0.15 10.08
CA SER A 257 8.43 0.46 9.02
C SER A 257 8.13 -0.28 7.71
N ARG A 258 7.76 -1.57 7.80
CA ARG A 258 7.35 -2.36 6.63
C ARG A 258 6.05 -1.87 6.02
N LEU A 259 5.04 -1.56 6.84
CA LEU A 259 3.78 -0.98 6.37
C LEU A 259 4.02 0.36 5.68
N ALA A 260 4.88 1.22 6.22
CA ALA A 260 5.19 2.53 5.63
C ALA A 260 5.81 2.38 4.23
N LYS A 261 6.71 1.40 4.05
CA LYS A 261 7.28 1.07 2.73
C LYS A 261 6.23 0.55 1.75
N ILE A 262 5.32 -0.32 2.19
CA ILE A 262 4.25 -0.86 1.34
C ILE A 262 3.31 0.26 0.90
N VAL A 263 2.83 1.10 1.84
CA VAL A 263 1.95 2.23 1.53
C VAL A 263 2.66 3.24 0.61
N GLY A 264 3.94 3.52 0.86
CA GLY A 264 4.77 4.36 0.00
C GLY A 264 4.86 3.83 -1.44
N GLY A 265 5.15 2.53 -1.61
CA GLY A 265 5.19 1.90 -2.93
C GLY A 265 3.85 1.85 -3.65
N VAL A 266 2.74 1.65 -2.92
CA VAL A 266 1.38 1.75 -3.50
C VAL A 266 1.10 3.16 -3.99
N ARG A 267 1.47 4.19 -3.22
CA ARG A 267 1.31 5.59 -3.63
C ARG A 267 2.14 5.93 -4.88
N GLU A 268 3.40 5.53 -4.91
CA GLU A 268 4.28 5.73 -6.07
C GLU A 268 3.72 5.07 -7.33
N ASN A 269 3.22 3.83 -7.21
CA ASN A 269 2.55 3.15 -8.32
C ASN A 269 1.27 3.87 -8.77
N ALA A 270 0.47 4.40 -7.85
CA ALA A 270 -0.73 5.17 -8.18
C ALA A 270 -0.39 6.48 -8.91
N GLU A 271 0.67 7.19 -8.49
CA GLU A 271 1.20 8.36 -9.19
C GLU A 271 1.71 7.98 -10.61
N GLY A 272 2.35 6.81 -10.75
CA GLY A 272 2.73 6.24 -12.04
C GLY A 272 1.54 5.95 -12.96
N VAL A 273 0.47 5.32 -12.44
CA VAL A 273 -0.76 5.06 -13.19
C VAL A 273 -1.45 6.36 -13.60
N ALA A 274 -1.51 7.36 -12.72
CA ALA A 274 -2.08 8.67 -13.02
C ALA A 274 -1.30 9.37 -14.16
N THR A 275 0.03 9.30 -14.12
CA THR A 275 0.90 9.86 -15.17
C THR A 275 0.69 9.14 -16.50
N ALA A 276 0.69 7.81 -16.51
CA ALA A 276 0.44 7.01 -17.71
C ALA A 276 -0.95 7.28 -18.30
N SER A 277 -1.97 7.43 -17.45
CA SER A 277 -3.34 7.77 -17.88
C SER A 277 -3.39 9.15 -18.54
N ALA A 278 -2.68 10.14 -18.00
CA ALA A 278 -2.58 11.47 -18.61
C ALA A 278 -1.88 11.41 -19.98
N GLN A 279 -0.82 10.61 -20.12
CA GLN A 279 -0.15 10.38 -21.41
C GLN A 279 -1.06 9.70 -22.43
N ILE A 280 -1.83 8.68 -22.01
CA ILE A 280 -2.83 8.03 -22.87
C ILE A 280 -3.89 9.04 -23.32
N ALA A 281 -4.42 9.85 -22.41
CA ALA A 281 -5.41 10.87 -22.75
C ALA A 281 -4.87 11.87 -23.79
N GLN A 282 -3.64 12.35 -23.61
CA GLN A 282 -2.97 13.21 -24.59
C GLN A 282 -2.78 12.52 -25.94
N GLY A 283 -2.32 11.26 -25.94
CA GLY A 283 -2.16 10.48 -27.18
C GLY A 283 -3.48 10.21 -27.88
N ASN A 284 -4.56 10.02 -27.13
CA ASN A 284 -5.90 9.81 -27.69
C ASN A 284 -6.46 11.10 -28.32
N ASN A 285 -6.18 12.27 -27.73
CA ASN A 285 -6.52 13.56 -28.35
C ASN A 285 -5.73 13.79 -29.65
N ASP A 286 -4.43 13.49 -29.68
CA ASP A 286 -3.62 13.57 -30.90
C ASP A 286 -4.15 12.62 -31.99
N LEU A 287 -4.47 11.38 -31.62
CA LEU A 287 -5.09 10.41 -32.54
C LEU A 287 -6.45 10.90 -33.04
N SER A 288 -7.28 11.48 -32.18
CA SER A 288 -8.57 12.06 -32.57
C SER A 288 -8.37 13.19 -33.59
N SER A 289 -7.46 14.13 -33.32
CA SER A 289 -7.13 15.22 -34.25
C SER A 289 -6.65 14.70 -35.60
N ARG A 290 -5.75 13.71 -35.60
CA ARG A 290 -5.26 13.08 -36.83
C ARG A 290 -6.34 12.32 -37.57
N THR A 291 -7.29 11.72 -36.85
CA THR A 291 -8.44 11.02 -37.46
C THR A 291 -9.40 12.03 -38.09
N GLU A 292 -9.62 13.19 -37.46
CA GLU A 292 -10.39 14.31 -38.03
C GLU A 292 -9.71 14.88 -39.29
N GLU A 293 -8.39 15.11 -39.25
CA GLU A 293 -7.61 15.53 -40.43
C GLU A 293 -7.69 14.50 -41.55
N GLN A 294 -7.54 13.21 -41.23
CA GLN A 294 -7.63 12.13 -42.21
C GLN A 294 -9.04 12.02 -42.81
N ALA A 295 -10.09 12.19 -42.00
CA ALA A 295 -11.46 12.21 -42.48
C ALA A 295 -11.70 13.39 -43.44
N SER A 296 -11.18 14.58 -43.12
CA SER A 296 -11.25 15.74 -44.01
C SER A 296 -10.48 15.53 -45.32
N ALA A 297 -9.29 14.92 -45.26
CA ALA A 297 -8.52 14.58 -46.45
C ALA A 297 -9.22 13.51 -47.32
N LEU A 298 -9.91 12.54 -46.71
CA LEU A 298 -10.74 11.57 -47.42
C LEU A 298 -11.95 12.24 -48.07
N GLU A 299 -12.60 13.19 -47.40
CA GLU A 299 -13.72 13.98 -47.97
C GLU A 299 -13.27 14.78 -49.20
N GLU A 300 -12.11 15.47 -49.13
CA GLU A 300 -11.54 16.19 -50.27
C GLU A 300 -11.14 15.25 -51.42
N THR A 301 -10.59 14.08 -51.08
CA THR A 301 -10.25 13.04 -52.06
C THR A 301 -11.52 12.52 -52.74
N ALA A 302 -12.58 12.22 -51.99
CA ALA A 302 -13.85 11.75 -52.52
C ALA A 302 -14.49 12.78 -53.47
N ALA A 303 -14.52 14.06 -53.07
CA ALA A 303 -15.00 15.15 -53.91
C ALA A 303 -14.18 15.30 -55.21
N SER A 304 -12.85 15.19 -55.10
CA SER A 304 -11.95 15.20 -56.26
C SER A 304 -12.20 14.01 -57.20
N MET A 305 -12.50 12.83 -56.63
CA MET A 305 -12.82 11.62 -57.39
C MET A 305 -14.17 11.74 -58.11
N GLU A 306 -15.19 12.37 -57.51
CA GLU A 306 -16.45 12.69 -58.19
C GLU A 306 -16.22 13.65 -59.37
N GLN A 307 -15.42 14.70 -59.16
CA GLN A 307 -15.09 15.66 -60.22
C GLN A 307 -14.30 14.99 -61.37
N LEU A 308 -13.32 14.14 -61.04
CA LEU A 308 -12.57 13.37 -62.02
C LEU A 308 -13.47 12.40 -62.79
N SER A 309 -14.36 11.68 -62.10
CA SER A 309 -15.34 10.78 -62.71
C SER A 309 -16.22 11.51 -63.72
N SER A 310 -16.72 12.69 -63.35
CA SER A 310 -17.53 13.55 -64.24
C SER A 310 -16.73 14.00 -65.46
N THR A 311 -15.49 14.43 -65.27
CA THR A 311 -14.60 14.90 -66.36
C THR A 311 -14.24 13.76 -67.33
N VAL A 312 -13.94 12.57 -66.81
CA VAL A 312 -13.65 11.39 -67.64
C VAL A 312 -14.88 10.94 -68.43
N LYS A 313 -16.08 10.98 -67.83
CA LYS A 313 -17.33 10.73 -68.54
C LYS A 313 -17.55 11.74 -69.67
N GLN A 314 -17.33 13.02 -69.40
CA GLN A 314 -17.44 14.06 -70.42
C GLN A 314 -16.42 13.86 -71.55
N ASN A 315 -15.18 13.43 -71.25
CA ASN A 315 -14.18 13.12 -72.26
C ASN A 315 -14.56 11.92 -73.13
N ALA A 316 -15.17 10.89 -72.55
CA ALA A 316 -15.70 9.75 -73.30
C ALA A 316 -16.82 10.20 -74.27
N ASP A 317 -17.76 11.01 -73.79
CA ASP A 317 -18.85 11.55 -74.61
C ASP A 317 -18.33 12.48 -75.73
N ASN A 318 -17.37 13.36 -75.42
CA ASN A 318 -16.71 14.23 -76.39
C ASN A 318 -15.96 13.41 -77.46
N SER A 319 -15.23 12.37 -77.06
CA SER A 319 -14.53 11.48 -78.00
C SER A 319 -15.52 10.78 -78.93
N ARG A 320 -16.66 10.33 -78.39
CA ARG A 320 -17.73 9.69 -79.16
C ARG A 320 -18.38 10.66 -80.15
N GLN A 321 -18.61 11.90 -79.74
CA GLN A 321 -19.14 12.95 -80.60
C GLN A 321 -18.14 13.34 -81.71
N ALA A 322 -16.87 13.53 -81.36
CA ALA A 322 -15.80 13.81 -82.30
C ALA A 322 -15.65 12.67 -83.33
N ASN A 323 -15.77 11.42 -82.90
CA ASN A 323 -15.78 10.26 -83.78
C ASN A 323 -16.94 10.31 -84.80
N GLN A 324 -18.15 10.67 -84.35
CA GLN A 324 -19.30 10.84 -85.25
C GLN A 324 -19.10 11.98 -86.25
N LEU A 325 -18.54 13.11 -85.80
CA LEU A 325 -18.21 14.24 -86.67
C LEU A 325 -17.14 13.88 -87.69
N ALA A 326 -16.11 13.14 -87.29
CA ALA A 326 -15.06 12.62 -88.17
C ALA A 326 -15.63 11.68 -89.24
N LEU A 327 -16.52 10.75 -88.86
CA LEU A 327 -17.23 9.89 -89.83
C LEU A 327 -18.07 10.71 -90.82
N GLY A 328 -18.77 11.74 -90.35
CA GLY A 328 -19.51 12.69 -91.19
C GLY A 328 -18.59 13.45 -92.16
N ALA A 329 -17.49 14.00 -91.67
CA ALA A 329 -16.49 14.71 -92.47
C ALA A 329 -15.83 13.80 -93.51
N SER A 330 -15.53 12.54 -93.15
CA SER A 330 -15.01 11.53 -94.08
C SER A 330 -16.00 11.24 -95.20
N SER A 331 -17.30 11.17 -94.90
CA SER A 331 -18.35 10.97 -95.90
C SER A 331 -18.43 12.15 -96.88
N VAL A 332 -18.35 13.39 -96.37
CA VAL A 332 -18.33 14.61 -97.19
C VAL A 332 -17.08 14.65 -98.07
N ALA A 333 -15.90 14.33 -97.52
CA ALA A 333 -14.64 14.30 -98.27
C ALA A 333 -14.66 13.22 -99.38
N MET A 334 -15.22 12.04 -99.11
CA MET A 334 -15.43 11.00 -100.13
C MET A 334 -16.32 11.49 -101.27
N LYS A 335 -17.45 12.12 -100.94
CA LYS A 335 -18.36 12.70 -101.94
C LYS A 335 -17.71 13.84 -102.73
N GLY A 336 -16.87 14.65 -102.07
CA GLY A 336 -16.05 15.67 -102.72
C GLY A 336 -15.06 15.06 -103.72
N GLY A 337 -14.38 13.98 -103.35
CA GLY A 337 -13.50 13.22 -104.24
C GLY A 337 -14.22 12.66 -105.47
N GLU A 338 -15.44 12.16 -105.32
CA GLU A 338 -16.28 11.69 -106.43
C GLU A 338 -16.61 12.83 -107.42
N VAL A 339 -17.04 13.99 -106.91
CA VAL A 339 -17.34 15.17 -107.74
C VAL A 339 -16.09 15.67 -108.46
N VAL A 340 -14.93 15.71 -107.78
CA VAL A 340 -13.65 16.06 -108.41
C VAL A 340 -13.30 15.08 -109.54
N GLY A 341 -13.53 13.77 -109.33
CA GLY A 341 -13.37 12.76 -110.38
C GLY A 341 -14.22 13.04 -111.63
N GLN A 342 -15.50 13.41 -111.44
CA GLN A 342 -16.38 13.80 -112.55
C GLN A 342 -15.87 15.05 -113.29
N VAL A 343 -15.27 16.02 -112.58
CA VAL A 343 -14.66 17.21 -113.20
C VAL A 343 -13.42 16.85 -114.02
N VAL A 344 -12.57 15.93 -113.54
CA VAL A 344 -11.41 15.43 -114.32
C VAL A 344 -11.88 14.78 -115.62
N ASP A 345 -12.91 13.93 -115.57
CA ASP A 345 -13.45 13.28 -116.77
C ASP A 345 -14.03 14.30 -117.76
N THR A 346 -14.70 15.34 -117.25
CA THR A 346 -15.21 16.44 -118.08
C THR A 346 -14.06 17.23 -118.74
N MET A 347 -12.99 17.53 -118.00
CA MET A 347 -11.81 18.22 -118.53
C MET A 347 -11.09 17.39 -119.60
N LYS A 348 -11.00 16.06 -119.45
CA LYS A 348 -10.49 15.16 -120.49
C LYS A 348 -11.34 15.25 -121.77
N GLY A 349 -12.67 15.21 -121.63
CA GLY A 349 -13.58 15.39 -122.75
C GLY A 349 -13.44 16.74 -123.46
N ILE A 350 -13.24 17.84 -122.72
CA ILE A 350 -12.99 19.17 -123.30
C ILE A 350 -11.64 19.22 -124.03
N ASN A 351 -10.59 18.58 -123.47
CA ASN A 351 -9.27 18.51 -124.10
C ASN A 351 -9.34 17.76 -125.44
N GLU A 352 -9.98 16.59 -125.46
CA GLU A 352 -10.23 15.83 -126.69
C GLU A 352 -11.04 16.62 -127.71
N GLY A 353 -12.12 17.27 -127.29
CA GLY A 353 -12.93 18.14 -128.15
C GLY A 353 -12.13 19.30 -128.74
N SER A 354 -11.28 19.94 -127.93
CA SER A 354 -10.43 21.05 -128.36
C SER A 354 -9.36 20.63 -129.37
N LYS A 355 -8.74 19.46 -129.20
CA LYS A 355 -7.82 18.88 -130.21
C LYS A 355 -8.52 18.65 -131.54
N LYS A 356 -9.75 18.09 -131.49
CA LYS A 356 -10.55 17.85 -132.69
C LYS A 356 -10.90 19.15 -133.42
N ILE A 357 -11.20 20.23 -132.70
CA ILE A 357 -11.40 21.57 -133.29
C ILE A 357 -10.09 22.07 -133.92
N ALA A 358 -8.94 21.92 -133.26
CA ALA A 358 -7.65 22.34 -133.80
C ALA A 358 -7.32 21.65 -135.14
N ASP A 359 -7.64 20.36 -135.27
CA ASP A 359 -7.48 19.60 -136.51
C ASP A 359 -8.41 20.12 -137.62
N ILE A 360 -9.68 20.40 -137.31
CA ILE A 360 -10.65 20.97 -138.27
C ILE A 360 -10.19 22.34 -138.76
N ILE A 361 -9.69 23.19 -137.87
CA ILE A 361 -9.17 24.52 -138.23
C ILE A 361 -7.91 24.40 -139.11
N GLY A 362 -7.06 23.38 -138.86
CA GLY A 362 -5.95 23.05 -139.75
C GLY A 362 -6.40 22.72 -141.18
N VAL A 363 -7.51 22.00 -141.33
CA VAL A 363 -8.12 21.74 -142.64
C VAL A 363 -8.68 23.02 -143.28
N ILE A 364 -9.35 23.88 -142.51
CA ILE A 364 -9.90 25.16 -143.00
C ILE A 364 -8.80 26.10 -143.49
N ASP A 365 -7.68 26.20 -142.77
CA ASP A 365 -6.49 26.96 -143.21
C ASP A 365 -5.93 26.38 -144.53
N GLY A 366 -5.88 25.05 -144.64
CA GLY A 366 -5.54 24.36 -145.89
C GLY A 366 -6.47 24.69 -147.06
N ILE A 367 -7.79 24.73 -146.84
CA ILE A 367 -8.78 25.13 -147.85
C ILE A 367 -8.61 26.60 -148.23
N ALA A 368 -8.40 27.48 -147.26
CA ALA A 368 -8.15 28.90 -147.49
C ALA A 368 -6.88 29.11 -148.34
N PHE A 369 -5.80 28.39 -148.06
CA PHE A 369 -4.58 28.40 -148.87
C PHE A 369 -4.84 27.93 -150.32
N GLN A 370 -5.54 26.82 -150.50
CA GLN A 370 -5.92 26.31 -151.83
C GLN A 370 -6.80 27.33 -152.59
N THR A 371 -7.74 27.97 -151.91
CA THR A 371 -8.64 28.99 -152.48
C THR A 371 -7.87 30.23 -152.91
N ASN A 372 -6.87 30.66 -152.11
CA ASN A 372 -5.97 31.78 -152.44
C ASN A 372 -5.14 31.47 -153.71
N ILE A 373 -4.65 30.24 -153.87
CA ILE A 373 -3.91 29.80 -155.07
C ILE A 373 -4.85 29.75 -156.30
N LEU A 374 -6.06 29.21 -156.16
CA LEU A 374 -7.05 29.19 -157.24
C LEU A 374 -7.43 30.61 -157.70
N ALA A 375 -7.64 31.51 -156.75
CA ALA A 375 -7.96 32.90 -157.03
C ALA A 375 -6.82 33.65 -157.71
N LEU A 376 -5.57 33.38 -157.34
CA LEU A 376 -4.39 33.90 -158.03
C LEU A 376 -4.34 33.42 -159.49
N ASN A 377 -4.55 32.12 -159.73
CA ASN A 377 -4.59 31.56 -161.08
C ASN A 377 -5.71 32.20 -161.92
N ALA A 378 -6.90 32.38 -161.34
CA ALA A 378 -8.01 33.05 -162.00
C ALA A 378 -7.72 34.53 -162.31
N ALA A 379 -7.05 35.26 -161.41
CA ALA A 379 -6.66 36.65 -161.63
C ALA A 379 -5.63 36.79 -162.77
N VAL A 380 -4.70 35.84 -162.88
CA VAL A 380 -3.70 35.79 -163.98
C VAL A 380 -4.39 35.55 -165.33
N GLU A 381 -5.32 34.60 -165.41
CA GLU A 381 -6.00 34.31 -166.67
C GLU A 381 -6.97 35.44 -167.07
N ALA A 382 -7.58 36.12 -166.09
CA ALA A 382 -8.40 37.30 -166.33
C ALA A 382 -7.57 38.49 -166.88
N ALA A 383 -6.32 38.69 -166.40
CA ALA A 383 -5.42 39.71 -166.97
C ALA A 383 -5.01 39.40 -168.41
N ARG A 384 -4.99 38.12 -168.79
CA ARG A 384 -4.64 37.63 -170.13
C ARG A 384 -5.75 37.89 -171.17
N ALA A 385 -7.01 37.96 -170.74
CA ALA A 385 -8.17 38.21 -171.59
C ALA A 385 -8.41 39.71 -171.91
N GLY A 386 -7.55 40.62 -171.46
CA GLY A 386 -7.61 42.05 -171.76
C GLY A 386 -8.92 42.72 -171.29
N GLU A 387 -9.46 43.65 -172.08
CA GLU A 387 -10.66 44.44 -171.73
C GLU A 387 -11.91 43.58 -171.44
N GLN A 388 -12.00 42.36 -171.98
CA GLN A 388 -13.13 41.44 -171.72
C GLN A 388 -13.03 40.71 -170.36
N GLY A 389 -11.84 40.65 -169.75
CA GLY A 389 -11.57 39.92 -168.49
C GLY A 389 -11.70 40.75 -167.21
N ARG A 390 -11.98 42.05 -167.33
CA ARG A 390 -11.91 43.03 -166.23
C ARG A 390 -12.86 42.69 -165.07
N GLY A 391 -14.07 42.20 -165.36
CA GLY A 391 -15.03 41.74 -164.34
C GLY A 391 -14.55 40.50 -163.59
N PHE A 392 -13.94 39.53 -164.28
CA PHE A 392 -13.39 38.31 -163.67
C PHE A 392 -12.17 38.60 -162.78
N ALA A 393 -11.32 39.55 -163.18
CA ALA A 393 -10.16 39.94 -162.37
C ALA A 393 -10.58 40.53 -161.01
N VAL A 394 -11.67 41.32 -160.98
CA VAL A 394 -12.22 41.86 -159.73
C VAL A 394 -12.75 40.75 -158.83
N VAL A 395 -13.53 39.80 -159.37
CA VAL A 395 -14.03 38.66 -158.60
C VAL A 395 -12.88 37.79 -158.08
N ALA A 396 -11.86 37.52 -158.90
CA ALA A 396 -10.70 36.76 -158.47
C ALA A 396 -9.90 37.47 -157.36
N SER A 397 -9.75 38.80 -157.44
CA SER A 397 -9.14 39.58 -156.35
C SER A 397 -9.98 39.53 -155.07
N GLU A 398 -11.30 39.57 -155.18
CA GLU A 398 -12.21 39.51 -154.03
C GLU A 398 -12.18 38.12 -153.37
N VAL A 399 -12.18 37.04 -154.16
CA VAL A 399 -12.04 35.65 -153.67
C VAL A 399 -10.68 35.46 -153.01
N ARG A 400 -9.62 36.06 -153.55
CA ARG A 400 -8.29 36.03 -152.96
C ARG A 400 -8.25 36.74 -151.61
N SER A 401 -8.84 37.93 -151.54
CA SER A 401 -8.96 38.68 -150.28
C SER A 401 -9.77 37.89 -149.25
N LEU A 402 -10.88 37.26 -149.65
CA LEU A 402 -11.69 36.41 -148.78
C LEU A 402 -10.90 35.18 -148.28
N ALA A 403 -10.12 34.55 -149.14
CA ALA A 403 -9.26 33.43 -148.77
C ALA A 403 -8.15 33.84 -147.78
N GLN A 404 -7.51 35.00 -147.97
CA GLN A 404 -6.55 35.54 -147.00
C GLN A 404 -7.21 35.85 -145.66
N ARG A 405 -8.41 36.47 -145.67
CA ARG A 405 -9.20 36.71 -144.45
C ARG A 405 -9.59 35.40 -143.74
N SER A 406 -9.96 34.36 -144.48
CA SER A 406 -10.26 33.03 -143.91
C SER A 406 -9.03 32.35 -143.31
N ALA A 407 -7.85 32.47 -143.94
CA ALA A 407 -6.61 31.95 -143.38
C ALA A 407 -6.20 32.70 -142.11
N GLU A 408 -6.35 34.02 -142.09
CA GLU A 408 -6.05 34.85 -140.92
C GLU A 408 -7.00 34.53 -139.76
N ALA A 409 -8.31 34.40 -140.01
CA ALA A 409 -9.29 33.97 -139.02
C ALA A 409 -9.04 32.54 -138.52
N ALA A 410 -8.67 31.60 -139.41
CA ALA A 410 -8.32 30.25 -139.02
C ALA A 410 -7.07 30.24 -138.11
N LYS A 411 -6.06 31.06 -138.40
CA LYS A 411 -4.86 31.19 -137.57
C LYS A 411 -5.17 31.79 -136.19
N GLU A 412 -6.08 32.76 -136.12
CA GLU A 412 -6.56 33.35 -134.85
C GLU A 412 -7.34 32.31 -134.01
N ILE A 413 -8.26 31.56 -134.62
CA ILE A 413 -8.99 30.47 -133.94
C ILE A 413 -8.02 29.38 -133.48
N LYS A 414 -7.04 29.00 -134.30
CA LYS A 414 -6.02 28.01 -133.93
C LYS A 414 -5.24 28.45 -132.70
N SER A 415 -4.85 29.73 -132.62
CA SER A 415 -4.20 30.30 -131.45
C SER A 415 -5.09 30.26 -130.20
N LEU A 416 -6.36 30.63 -130.32
CA LEU A 416 -7.34 30.56 -129.21
C LEU A 416 -7.58 29.13 -128.73
N ILE A 417 -7.67 28.16 -129.64
CA ILE A 417 -7.84 26.75 -129.29
C ILE A 417 -6.58 26.19 -128.64
N SER A 418 -5.38 26.50 -129.15
CA SER A 418 -4.13 26.11 -128.50
C SER A 418 -4.04 26.69 -127.08
N SER A 419 -4.43 27.95 -126.88
CA SER A 419 -4.49 28.55 -125.54
C SER A 419 -5.54 27.87 -124.65
N SER A 420 -6.67 27.45 -125.22
CA SER A 420 -7.73 26.73 -124.48
C SER A 420 -7.28 25.33 -124.06
N VAL A 421 -6.57 24.60 -124.93
CA VAL A 421 -5.95 23.30 -124.59
C VAL A 421 -4.96 23.46 -123.44
N GLU A 422 -4.07 24.46 -123.49
CA GLU A 422 -3.11 24.73 -122.42
C GLU A 422 -3.82 25.05 -121.09
N ARG A 423 -4.91 25.85 -121.12
CA ARG A 423 -5.71 26.17 -119.93
C ARG A 423 -6.43 24.96 -119.35
N VAL A 424 -6.98 24.10 -120.20
CA VAL A 424 -7.67 22.86 -119.80
C VAL A 424 -6.67 21.86 -119.23
N GLU A 425 -5.45 21.77 -119.80
CA GLU A 425 -4.39 20.89 -119.29
C GLU A 425 -3.89 21.34 -117.91
N ARG A 426 -3.67 22.64 -117.70
CA ARG A 426 -3.41 23.20 -116.36
C ARG A 426 -4.59 22.97 -115.41
N GLY A 427 -5.82 23.17 -115.87
CA GLY A 427 -7.02 22.89 -115.08
C GLY A 427 -7.11 21.43 -114.65
N SER A 428 -6.81 20.49 -115.56
CA SER A 428 -6.78 19.06 -115.27
C SER A 428 -5.73 18.72 -114.22
N GLN A 429 -4.53 19.32 -114.27
CA GLN A 429 -3.49 19.12 -113.25
C GLN A 429 -3.92 19.62 -111.87
N LEU A 430 -4.55 20.79 -111.79
CA LEU A 430 -5.05 21.35 -110.53
C LEU A 430 -6.17 20.51 -109.92
N VAL A 431 -7.07 19.98 -110.73
CA VAL A 431 -8.19 19.13 -110.28
C VAL A 431 -7.67 17.75 -109.85
N ASP A 432 -6.69 17.18 -110.55
CA ASP A 432 -6.03 15.93 -110.16
C ASP A 432 -5.31 16.07 -108.81
N GLN A 433 -4.60 17.20 -108.61
CA GLN A 433 -4.01 17.54 -107.32
C GLN A 433 -5.06 17.69 -106.22
N ALA A 434 -6.20 18.34 -106.50
CA ALA A 434 -7.31 18.42 -105.55
C ALA A 434 -7.88 17.03 -105.20
N GLY A 435 -7.92 16.09 -106.15
CA GLY A 435 -8.34 14.71 -105.93
C GLY A 435 -7.40 13.93 -105.00
N MET A 436 -6.08 14.11 -105.19
CA MET A 436 -5.07 13.57 -104.27
C MET A 436 -5.23 14.14 -102.85
N THR A 437 -5.42 15.46 -102.71
CA THR A 437 -5.64 16.11 -101.40
C THR A 437 -6.91 15.60 -100.71
N MET A 438 -7.99 15.32 -101.45
CA MET A 438 -9.20 14.71 -100.88
C MET A 438 -8.93 13.28 -100.34
N THR A 439 -8.09 12.51 -101.04
CA THR A 439 -7.69 11.16 -100.59
C THR A 439 -6.85 11.23 -99.31
N GLU A 440 -5.90 12.18 -99.24
CA GLU A 440 -5.13 12.45 -98.03
C GLU A 440 -6.03 12.91 -96.87
N ALA A 441 -7.02 13.77 -97.12
CA ALA A 441 -7.97 14.23 -96.13
C ALA A 441 -8.80 13.07 -95.55
N VAL A 442 -9.30 12.16 -96.40
CA VAL A 442 -10.01 10.95 -95.94
C VAL A 442 -9.10 10.08 -95.07
N SER A 443 -7.84 9.90 -95.45
CA SER A 443 -6.84 9.15 -94.67
C SER A 443 -6.56 9.80 -93.31
N ALA A 444 -6.39 11.12 -93.27
CA ALA A 444 -6.18 11.87 -92.04
C ALA A 444 -7.40 11.82 -91.11
N ILE A 445 -8.61 11.94 -91.66
CA ILE A 445 -9.86 11.83 -90.89
C ILE A 445 -10.03 10.42 -90.32
N ARG A 446 -9.68 9.36 -91.06
CA ARG A 446 -9.67 7.99 -90.52
C ARG A 446 -8.75 7.84 -89.31
N ARG A 447 -7.54 8.41 -89.36
CA ARG A 447 -6.64 8.42 -88.19
C ARG A 447 -7.25 9.15 -86.99
N VAL A 448 -8.02 10.22 -87.21
CA VAL A 448 -8.76 10.90 -86.13
C VAL A 448 -9.82 9.99 -85.54
N THR A 449 -10.60 9.29 -86.38
CA THR A 449 -11.59 8.28 -85.94
C THR A 449 -10.94 7.19 -85.08
N ASP A 450 -9.78 6.67 -85.47
CA ASP A 450 -9.05 5.65 -84.70
C ASP A 450 -8.60 6.19 -83.33
N ILE A 451 -8.00 7.38 -83.28
CA ILE A 451 -7.58 8.03 -82.03
C ILE A 451 -8.77 8.32 -81.10
N MET A 452 -9.91 8.75 -81.66
CA MET A 452 -11.13 8.96 -80.88
C MET A 452 -11.71 7.65 -80.34
N GLY A 453 -11.58 6.54 -81.10
CA GLY A 453 -11.90 5.20 -80.65
C GLY A 453 -11.04 4.76 -79.46
N GLU A 454 -9.72 4.91 -79.56
CA GLU A 454 -8.78 4.62 -78.47
C GLU A 454 -9.04 5.52 -77.24
N SER A 455 -9.29 6.82 -77.44
CA SER A 455 -9.57 7.78 -76.36
C SER A 455 -10.87 7.44 -75.62
N SER A 456 -11.90 6.98 -76.32
CA SER A 456 -13.15 6.52 -75.72
C SER A 456 -12.95 5.22 -74.92
N ALA A 457 -12.13 4.29 -75.42
CA ALA A 457 -11.80 3.06 -74.71
C ALA A 457 -11.00 3.36 -73.42
N ALA A 458 -9.95 4.18 -73.53
CA ALA A 458 -9.15 4.62 -72.39
C ALA A 458 -9.98 5.36 -71.34
N SER A 459 -10.90 6.24 -71.76
CA SER A 459 -11.79 6.94 -70.82
C SER A 459 -12.76 5.98 -70.10
N THR A 460 -13.20 4.91 -70.76
CA THR A 460 -14.04 3.88 -70.14
C THR A 460 -13.28 3.10 -69.08
N GLU A 461 -12.02 2.73 -69.37
CA GLU A 461 -11.13 2.06 -68.41
C GLU A 461 -10.80 2.98 -67.22
N GLN A 462 -10.48 4.25 -67.47
CA GLN A 462 -10.26 5.24 -66.42
C GLN A 462 -11.50 5.41 -65.52
N SER A 463 -12.70 5.44 -66.10
CA SER A 463 -13.94 5.53 -65.31
C SER A 463 -14.13 4.32 -64.41
N ALA A 464 -13.83 3.11 -64.89
CA ALA A 464 -13.86 1.89 -64.07
C ALA A 464 -12.80 1.93 -62.95
N GLY A 465 -11.57 2.38 -63.25
CA GLY A 465 -10.51 2.55 -62.26
C GLY A 465 -10.85 3.59 -61.18
N ILE A 466 -11.39 4.74 -61.58
CA ILE A 466 -11.86 5.79 -60.67
C ILE A 466 -12.96 5.26 -59.76
N LYS A 467 -13.90 4.48 -60.30
CA LYS A 467 -14.96 3.84 -59.50
C LYS A 467 -14.38 2.91 -58.44
N GLN A 468 -13.42 2.06 -58.81
CA GLN A 468 -12.80 1.14 -57.86
C GLN A 468 -12.03 1.88 -56.75
N VAL A 469 -11.34 2.97 -57.07
CA VAL A 469 -10.68 3.81 -56.06
C VAL A 469 -11.72 4.52 -55.19
N GLY A 470 -12.84 4.98 -55.76
CA GLY A 470 -13.96 5.53 -54.99
C GLY A 470 -14.56 4.53 -54.00
N ASP A 471 -14.77 3.28 -54.42
CA ASP A 471 -15.26 2.21 -53.55
C ASP A 471 -14.26 1.93 -52.41
N ALA A 472 -12.96 1.97 -52.68
CA ALA A 472 -11.92 1.80 -51.65
C ALA A 472 -11.86 2.97 -50.66
N VAL A 473 -11.99 4.21 -51.14
CA VAL A 473 -12.07 5.42 -50.30
C VAL A 473 -13.32 5.38 -49.42
N SER A 474 -14.44 4.84 -49.91
CA SER A 474 -15.67 4.68 -49.12
C SER A 474 -15.59 3.61 -48.03
N GLN A 475 -14.60 2.71 -48.07
CA GLN A 475 -14.41 1.63 -47.09
C GLN A 475 -13.42 2.01 -45.96
N MET A 476 -12.66 3.10 -46.13
CA MET A 476 -11.77 3.67 -45.11
C MET A 476 -12.56 4.62 -44.21
#